data_AF-A0A945P9I1-F1
#
_entry.id   AF-A0A945P9I1-F1
#
_cell.length_a   1.000
_cell.length_b   1.000
_cell.length_c   1.000
_cell.angle_alpha   90.00
_cell.angle_beta   90.00
_cell.angle_gamma   90.00
#
_symmetry.space_group_name_H-M   'P 1'
#
loop_
_entity.id
_entity.type
_entity.pdbx_description
1 polymer ?
#
loop_
_entity_poly.entity_id
_entity_poly.type
_entity_poly.pdbx_seq_one_letter_code
_entity_poly.pdbx_strand_id
1 'polypeptide(L)'
;MSVADALERHFADHFRVLVLDNEVTVDAFVTDPPLPWLRLVSADGAYQVADGYPTQLTMAEADREELNWDRVSNGDIVAALSEMDERVDLVAFGNNAAQGMPLANAYPVSLRGAHGAVIYGSSLPEQSVYETIGYSQFCARTDLLELAGALSAGRPLALAFINTIEHNDQNYHTPWPGG
;
A
#
# COMPACT_ATOMS: atom_id res chain seq x y z
N MET A 1 8.54 11.19 12.25
CA MET A 1 9.18 9.97 11.74
C MET A 1 8.47 9.63 10.45
N SER A 2 9.19 9.49 9.35
CA SER A 2 8.56 9.26 8.05
C SER A 2 8.14 7.79 7.86
N VAL A 3 7.33 7.54 6.84
CA VAL A 3 6.98 6.18 6.42
C VAL A 3 8.25 5.38 6.05
N ALA A 4 9.17 6.00 5.30
CA ALA A 4 10.44 5.38 4.94
C ALA A 4 11.27 4.97 6.18
N ASP A 5 11.35 5.83 7.20
CA ASP A 5 12.05 5.52 8.46
C ASP A 5 11.43 4.31 9.19
N ALA A 6 10.10 4.21 9.17
CA ALA A 6 9.39 3.10 9.80
C ALA A 6 9.67 1.78 9.08
N LEU A 7 9.57 1.78 7.74
CA LEU A 7 9.87 0.60 6.93
C LEU A 7 11.33 0.16 7.08
N GLU A 8 12.28 1.09 7.06
CA GLU A 8 13.69 0.79 7.28
C GLU A 8 13.94 0.20 8.67
N ARG A 9 13.32 0.73 9.73
CA ARG A 9 13.49 0.19 11.08
C ARG A 9 12.96 -1.24 11.22
N HIS A 10 11.79 -1.53 10.67
CA HIS A 10 11.14 -2.82 10.86
C HIS A 10 11.61 -3.88 9.87
N PHE A 11 12.07 -3.47 8.68
CA PHE A 11 12.32 -4.35 7.54
C PHE A 11 13.65 -4.05 6.83
N ALA A 12 14.70 -3.69 7.58
CA ALA A 12 16.01 -3.29 7.03
C ALA A 12 16.57 -4.24 5.96
N ASP A 13 16.47 -5.54 6.17
CA ASP A 13 17.02 -6.57 5.27
C ASP A 13 16.02 -7.06 4.19
N HIS A 14 14.81 -6.51 4.16
CA HIS A 14 13.75 -6.95 3.23
C HIS A 14 13.61 -5.99 2.06
N PHE A 15 13.10 -6.49 0.95
CA PHE A 15 12.53 -5.67 -0.10
C PHE A 15 11.16 -5.15 0.36
N ARG A 16 11.08 -3.84 0.60
CA ARG A 16 9.95 -3.17 1.25
C ARG A 16 8.96 -2.69 0.19
N VAL A 17 7.77 -3.26 0.22
CA VAL A 17 6.66 -2.88 -0.66
C VAL A 17 5.63 -2.09 0.15
N LEU A 18 5.43 -0.82 -0.17
CA LEU A 18 4.33 -0.01 0.35
C LEU A 18 3.14 -0.11 -0.60
N VAL A 19 2.00 -0.58 -0.11
CA VAL A 19 0.75 -0.68 -0.87
C VAL A 19 -0.19 0.43 -0.40
N LEU A 20 -0.64 1.25 -1.35
CA LEU A 20 -1.70 2.24 -1.16
C LEU A 20 -2.93 1.74 -1.91
N ASP A 21 -3.85 1.08 -1.22
CA ASP A 21 -5.05 0.50 -1.80
C ASP A 21 -6.21 0.57 -0.79
N ASN A 22 -7.40 0.16 -1.22
CA ASN A 22 -8.58 0.08 -0.38
C ASN A 22 -8.50 -1.11 0.62
N GLU A 23 -9.00 -0.91 1.83
CA GLU A 23 -8.81 -1.71 3.07
C GLU A 23 -9.25 -3.19 2.99
N VAL A 24 -10.26 -3.54 2.19
CA VAL A 24 -10.90 -4.90 2.19
C VAL A 24 -10.09 -5.98 1.46
N THR A 25 -8.77 -5.84 1.39
CA THR A 25 -8.08 -6.43 0.24
C THR A 25 -6.71 -7.04 0.51
N VAL A 26 -6.23 -7.01 1.75
CA VAL A 26 -4.91 -7.60 2.08
C VAL A 26 -4.87 -9.13 1.89
N ASP A 27 -6.03 -9.78 1.76
CA ASP A 27 -6.19 -11.20 1.42
C ASP A 27 -5.44 -11.62 0.14
N ALA A 28 -5.42 -10.74 -0.87
CA ALA A 28 -4.74 -10.98 -2.14
C ALA A 28 -3.21 -11.04 -2.02
N PHE A 29 -2.67 -10.64 -0.87
CA PHE A 29 -1.24 -10.69 -0.59
C PHE A 29 -0.87 -11.79 0.41
N VAL A 30 -1.83 -12.63 0.84
CA VAL A 30 -1.56 -13.78 1.71
C VAL A 30 -0.84 -14.87 0.92
N THR A 31 0.29 -15.34 1.45
CA THR A 31 1.12 -16.41 0.85
C THR A 31 1.43 -17.53 1.84
N ASP A 32 2.01 -18.62 1.34
CA ASP A 32 2.61 -19.67 2.14
C ASP A 32 4.10 -19.85 1.75
N PRO A 33 5.07 -19.52 2.64
CA PRO A 33 4.89 -18.99 4.00
C PRO A 33 4.31 -17.54 3.99
N PRO A 34 3.65 -17.11 5.09
CA PRO A 34 3.12 -15.75 5.19
C PRO A 34 4.25 -14.71 5.20
N LEU A 35 3.98 -13.53 4.64
CA LEU A 35 4.93 -12.42 4.63
C LEU A 35 4.87 -11.62 5.93
N PRO A 36 5.99 -11.07 6.40
CA PRO A 36 5.96 -10.05 7.43
C PRO A 36 5.32 -8.78 6.86
N TRP A 37 4.47 -8.13 7.65
CA TRP A 37 3.83 -6.90 7.23
C TRP A 37 3.54 -5.93 8.39
N LEU A 38 3.32 -4.67 8.05
CA LEU A 38 2.81 -3.65 8.96
C LEU A 38 1.68 -2.84 8.33
N ARG A 39 0.78 -2.36 9.16
CA ARG A 39 -0.23 -1.38 8.79
C ARG A 39 0.18 0.01 9.26
N LEU A 40 -0.07 1.02 8.42
CA LEU A 40 0.17 2.42 8.70
C LEU A 40 -1.18 3.16 8.79
N VAL A 41 -1.39 3.89 9.88
CA VAL A 41 -2.62 4.65 10.15
C VAL A 41 -2.34 6.14 10.28
N SER A 42 -3.30 6.98 9.91
CA SER A 42 -3.22 8.42 10.15
C SER A 42 -3.38 8.70 11.65
N ALA A 43 -2.32 9.24 12.26
CA ALA A 43 -2.27 9.66 13.65
C ALA A 43 -1.40 10.91 13.81
N ASP A 44 -1.93 11.92 14.50
CA ASP A 44 -1.23 13.20 14.76
C ASP A 44 -0.69 13.91 13.50
N GLY A 45 -1.42 13.80 12.38
CA GLY A 45 -1.06 14.43 11.11
C GLY A 45 0.05 13.72 10.32
N ALA A 46 0.35 12.47 10.66
CA ALA A 46 1.30 11.63 9.92
C ALA A 46 0.84 10.17 9.89
N TYR A 47 1.38 9.38 8.95
CA TYR A 47 1.18 7.94 8.94
C TYR A 47 2.17 7.25 9.88
N GLN A 48 1.65 6.47 10.82
CA GLN A 48 2.41 5.76 11.86
C GLN A 48 2.06 4.28 11.88
N VAL A 49 2.99 3.44 12.34
CA VAL A 49 2.75 2.00 12.48
C VAL A 49 1.65 1.79 13.52
N ALA A 50 0.60 1.05 13.15
CA ALA A 50 -0.50 0.74 14.06
C ALA A 50 -0.05 -0.19 15.20
N ASP A 51 -0.74 -0.10 16.33
CA ASP A 51 -0.48 -0.98 17.47
C ASP A 51 -0.68 -2.46 17.09
N GLY A 52 0.24 -3.32 17.54
CA GLY A 52 0.22 -4.75 17.22
C GLY A 52 0.99 -5.15 15.95
N TYR A 53 1.58 -4.19 15.23
CA TYR A 53 2.44 -4.43 14.07
C TYR A 53 3.94 -4.24 14.37
N PRO A 54 4.84 -4.87 13.58
CA PRO A 54 4.57 -5.79 12.47
C PRO A 54 4.09 -7.17 12.95
N THR A 55 3.41 -7.89 12.05
CA THR A 55 2.95 -9.28 12.26
C THR A 55 3.12 -10.10 10.97
N GLN A 56 2.61 -11.34 10.95
CA GLN A 56 2.57 -12.19 9.75
C GLN A 56 1.22 -12.03 9.04
N LEU A 57 1.25 -11.80 7.72
CA LEU A 57 0.05 -11.66 6.90
C LEU A 57 -0.55 -13.04 6.60
N THR A 58 -1.31 -13.56 7.55
CA THR A 58 -2.08 -14.80 7.41
C THR A 58 -3.49 -14.49 6.94
N MET A 59 -4.23 -15.51 6.47
CA MET A 59 -5.65 -15.34 6.12
C MET A 59 -6.49 -14.84 7.31
N ALA A 60 -6.24 -15.38 8.52
CA ALA A 60 -6.96 -14.94 9.72
C ALA A 60 -6.65 -13.48 10.09
N GLU A 61 -5.44 -13.02 9.79
CA GLU A 61 -5.07 -11.62 9.94
C GLU A 61 -5.78 -10.78 8.88
N ALA A 62 -5.78 -11.20 7.61
CA ALA A 62 -6.50 -10.52 6.54
C ALA A 62 -8.01 -10.36 6.83
N ASP A 63 -8.67 -11.44 7.27
CA ASP A 63 -10.10 -11.42 7.66
C ASP A 63 -10.38 -10.42 8.79
N ARG A 64 -9.43 -10.27 9.73
CA ARG A 64 -9.55 -9.30 10.84
C ARG A 64 -9.44 -7.87 10.33
N GLU A 65 -8.58 -7.63 9.34
CA GLU A 65 -8.35 -6.30 8.78
C GLU A 65 -9.55 -5.76 7.98
N GLU A 66 -10.39 -6.64 7.43
CA GLU A 66 -11.68 -6.24 6.82
C GLU A 66 -12.64 -5.54 7.82
N LEU A 67 -12.38 -5.67 9.12
CA LEU A 67 -13.17 -5.06 10.19
C LEU A 67 -12.60 -3.72 10.67
N ASN A 68 -11.44 -3.29 10.16
CA ASN A 68 -10.84 -2.02 10.55
C ASN A 68 -11.54 -0.84 9.87
N TRP A 69 -11.66 0.25 10.63
CA TRP A 69 -12.35 1.49 10.28
C TRP A 69 -11.34 2.63 10.36
N ASP A 70 -10.27 2.52 9.59
CA ASP A 70 -9.22 3.53 9.63
C ASP A 70 -9.73 4.87 9.13
N ARG A 71 -9.41 5.92 9.89
CA ARG A 71 -9.52 7.28 9.38
C ARG A 71 -8.47 7.50 8.31
N VAL A 72 -8.91 8.02 7.17
CA VAL A 72 -8.01 8.28 6.04
C VAL A 72 -7.86 9.78 5.85
N SER A 73 -6.61 10.24 5.75
CA SER A 73 -6.29 11.63 5.42
C SER A 73 -5.51 11.69 4.11
N ASN A 74 -6.20 12.06 3.02
CA ASN A 74 -5.55 12.26 1.72
C ASN A 74 -4.40 13.27 1.79
N GLY A 75 -4.52 14.30 2.63
CA GLY A 75 -3.44 15.27 2.85
C GLY A 75 -2.20 14.63 3.45
N ASP A 76 -2.38 13.77 4.45
CA ASP A 76 -1.28 13.08 5.13
C ASP A 76 -0.64 12.03 4.21
N ILE A 77 -1.44 11.34 3.38
CA ILE A 77 -0.90 10.40 2.37
C ILE A 77 -0.02 11.16 1.38
N VAL A 78 -0.53 12.27 0.83
CA VAL A 78 0.22 13.09 -0.13
C VAL A 78 1.51 13.62 0.48
N ALA A 79 1.46 14.09 1.73
CA ALA A 79 2.65 14.50 2.47
C ALA A 79 3.66 13.36 2.61
N ALA A 80 3.22 12.18 3.07
CA ALA A 80 4.07 11.00 3.22
C ALA A 80 4.69 10.54 1.88
N LEU A 81 3.93 10.58 0.79
CA LEU A 81 4.42 10.24 -0.55
C LEU A 81 5.45 11.25 -1.05
N SER A 82 5.25 12.54 -0.81
CA SER A 82 6.19 13.59 -1.25
C SER A 82 7.56 13.51 -0.59
N GLU A 83 7.63 12.92 0.60
CA GLU A 83 8.87 12.72 1.37
C GLU A 83 9.52 11.35 1.10
N MET A 84 8.92 10.54 0.22
CA MET A 84 9.41 9.19 -0.06
C MET A 84 10.74 9.24 -0.82
N ASP A 85 11.61 8.28 -0.54
CA ASP A 85 12.91 8.10 -1.17
C ASP A 85 13.16 6.62 -1.49
N GLU A 86 14.37 6.32 -1.98
CA GLU A 86 14.80 4.98 -2.40
C GLU A 86 14.87 3.95 -1.26
N ARG A 87 14.63 4.35 0.00
CA ARG A 87 14.53 3.41 1.14
C ARG A 87 13.24 2.61 1.11
N VAL A 88 12.25 3.00 0.33
CA VAL A 88 11.11 2.14 0.01
C VAL A 88 11.34 1.56 -1.38
N ASP A 89 11.50 0.23 -1.45
CA ASP A 89 11.95 -0.41 -2.68
C ASP A 89 10.86 -0.39 -3.77
N LEU A 90 9.58 -0.50 -3.39
CA LEU A 90 8.44 -0.43 -4.30
C LEU A 90 7.24 0.25 -3.63
N VAL A 91 6.57 1.16 -4.33
CA VAL A 91 5.32 1.81 -3.93
C VAL A 91 4.24 1.45 -4.96
N ALA A 92 3.25 0.69 -4.52
CA ALA A 92 2.13 0.22 -5.35
C ALA A 92 0.89 1.07 -5.12
N PHE A 93 0.36 1.68 -6.19
CA PHE A 93 -0.83 2.51 -6.17
C PHE A 93 -2.03 1.73 -6.71
N GLY A 94 -2.99 1.44 -5.85
CA GLY A 94 -4.28 0.86 -6.20
C GLY A 94 -5.12 1.85 -7.00
N ASN A 95 -5.40 1.53 -8.26
CA ASN A 95 -6.28 2.33 -9.11
C ASN A 95 -7.74 1.87 -9.01
N ASN A 96 -8.26 1.79 -7.79
CA ASN A 96 -9.68 1.58 -7.54
C ASN A 96 -10.41 2.94 -7.49
N ALA A 97 -11.59 3.03 -8.11
CA ALA A 97 -12.45 4.21 -8.08
C ALA A 97 -11.76 5.56 -8.44
N ALA A 98 -10.79 5.54 -9.37
CA ALA A 98 -10.02 6.72 -9.82
C ALA A 98 -9.17 7.43 -8.75
N GLN A 99 -8.89 6.78 -7.61
CA GLN A 99 -8.08 7.36 -6.54
C GLN A 99 -6.57 7.18 -6.72
N GLY A 100 -6.15 6.21 -7.54
CA GLY A 100 -4.73 5.94 -7.78
C GLY A 100 -4.01 7.13 -8.41
N MET A 101 -4.65 7.87 -9.32
CA MET A 101 -3.99 8.91 -10.12
C MET A 101 -3.57 10.14 -9.29
N PRO A 102 -4.40 10.70 -8.40
CA PRO A 102 -3.96 11.75 -7.48
C PRO A 102 -2.75 11.34 -6.63
N LEU A 103 -2.74 10.13 -6.06
CA LEU A 103 -1.65 9.64 -5.23
C LEU A 103 -0.38 9.40 -6.03
N ALA A 104 -0.51 8.78 -7.21
CA ALA A 104 0.60 8.55 -8.12
C ALA A 104 1.27 9.86 -8.60
N ASN A 105 0.50 10.96 -8.69
CA ASN A 105 1.04 12.29 -9.01
C ASN A 105 1.77 12.96 -7.84
N ALA A 106 1.40 12.64 -6.60
CA ALA A 106 2.11 13.14 -5.42
C ALA A 106 3.48 12.49 -5.24
N TYR A 107 3.67 11.28 -5.77
CA TYR A 107 4.93 10.55 -5.69
C TYR A 107 6.05 11.22 -6.52
N PRO A 108 7.31 11.30 -6.02
CA PRO A 108 8.41 11.97 -6.68
C PRO A 108 8.67 11.44 -8.09
N VAL A 109 8.75 12.36 -9.06
CA VAL A 109 8.91 12.04 -10.49
C VAL A 109 10.13 11.14 -10.75
N SER A 110 11.23 11.37 -10.03
CA SER A 110 12.47 10.59 -10.17
C SER A 110 12.33 9.12 -9.76
N LEU A 111 11.33 8.78 -8.95
CA LEU A 111 11.14 7.43 -8.41
C LEU A 111 10.10 6.62 -9.20
N ARG A 112 9.19 7.26 -9.93
CA ARG A 112 8.02 6.61 -10.56
C ARG A 112 8.35 5.41 -11.44
N GLY A 113 9.41 5.51 -12.26
CA GLY A 113 9.74 4.44 -13.20
C GLY A 113 10.35 3.20 -12.55
N ALA A 114 11.17 3.39 -11.51
CA ALA A 114 11.94 2.31 -10.88
C ALA A 114 11.28 1.77 -9.61
N HIS A 115 10.62 2.63 -8.84
CA HIS A 115 10.05 2.34 -7.53
C HIS A 115 8.53 2.49 -7.49
N GLY A 116 7.88 2.94 -8.57
CA GLY A 116 6.43 3.08 -8.63
C GLY A 116 5.79 1.98 -9.46
N ALA A 117 4.72 1.37 -8.94
CA ALA A 117 3.85 0.45 -9.66
C ALA A 117 2.38 0.87 -9.54
N VAL A 118 1.60 0.65 -10.58
CA VAL A 118 0.15 0.84 -10.56
C VAL A 118 -0.51 -0.53 -10.60
N ILE A 119 -1.32 -0.83 -9.59
CA ILE A 119 -2.08 -2.08 -9.51
C ILE A 119 -3.55 -1.84 -9.83
N TYR A 120 -4.17 -2.81 -10.51
CA TYR A 120 -5.56 -2.72 -10.95
C TYR A 120 -6.32 -4.04 -10.77
N GLY A 121 -7.65 -3.98 -10.75
CA GLY A 121 -8.50 -5.16 -10.69
C GLY A 121 -8.49 -5.93 -12.01
N SER A 122 -9.48 -5.67 -12.88
CA SER A 122 -9.61 -6.37 -14.17
C SER A 122 -9.01 -5.63 -15.36
N SER A 123 -8.89 -4.30 -15.29
CA SER A 123 -8.36 -3.48 -16.38
C SER A 123 -7.86 -2.13 -15.86
N LEU A 124 -7.01 -1.48 -16.65
CA LEU A 124 -6.47 -0.13 -16.40
C LEU A 124 -6.61 0.74 -17.66
N PRO A 125 -7.81 1.29 -17.95
CA PRO A 125 -8.01 2.17 -19.10
C PRO A 125 -7.08 3.40 -19.10
N GLU A 126 -6.69 3.88 -17.92
CA GLU A 126 -5.81 5.05 -17.74
C GLU A 126 -4.31 4.72 -17.84
N GLN A 127 -3.91 3.51 -18.25
CA GLN A 127 -2.49 3.11 -18.27
C GLN A 127 -1.62 4.11 -19.05
N SER A 128 -2.07 4.54 -20.23
CA SER A 128 -1.34 5.52 -21.04
C SER A 128 -1.15 6.87 -20.33
N VAL A 129 -2.07 7.25 -19.45
CA VAL A 129 -1.95 8.46 -18.62
C VAL A 129 -0.86 8.26 -17.57
N TYR A 130 -0.81 7.11 -16.90
CA TYR A 130 0.26 6.79 -15.94
C TYR A 130 1.64 6.73 -16.61
N GLU A 131 1.73 6.18 -17.83
CA GLU A 131 2.96 6.16 -18.62
C GLU A 131 3.45 7.58 -18.92
N THR A 132 2.55 8.51 -19.28
CA THR A 132 2.93 9.89 -19.59
C THR A 132 3.53 10.64 -18.40
N ILE A 133 3.18 10.23 -17.17
CA ILE A 133 3.71 10.83 -15.94
C ILE A 133 4.88 10.05 -15.34
N GLY A 134 5.38 9.02 -16.02
CA GLY A 134 6.64 8.35 -15.71
C GLY A 134 6.56 6.96 -15.08
N TYR A 135 5.38 6.33 -15.02
CA TYR A 135 5.26 4.94 -14.56
C TYR A 135 5.52 3.95 -15.68
N SER A 136 6.17 2.84 -15.35
CA SER A 136 6.45 1.75 -16.30
C SER A 136 6.07 0.36 -15.77
N GLN A 137 5.60 0.27 -14.53
CA GLN A 137 5.22 -0.98 -13.90
C GLN A 137 3.71 -1.01 -13.66
N PHE A 138 3.05 -2.00 -14.26
CA PHE A 138 1.61 -2.18 -14.23
C PHE A 138 1.34 -3.67 -14.05
N CYS A 139 0.49 -4.03 -13.09
CA CYS A 139 0.09 -5.43 -12.93
C CYS A 139 -1.33 -5.53 -12.36
N ALA A 140 -1.95 -6.69 -12.57
CA ALA A 140 -3.15 -6.99 -11.79
C ALA A 140 -2.76 -7.01 -10.31
N ARG A 141 -3.73 -6.68 -9.47
CA ARG A 141 -3.58 -6.62 -8.03
C ARG A 141 -3.06 -7.95 -7.43
N THR A 142 -3.53 -9.07 -7.96
CA THR A 142 -3.11 -10.43 -7.58
C THR A 142 -1.66 -10.74 -7.93
N ASP A 143 -1.06 -9.98 -8.85
CA ASP A 143 0.25 -10.26 -9.43
C ASP A 143 1.34 -9.37 -8.80
N LEU A 144 0.98 -8.48 -7.86
CA LEU A 144 1.91 -7.54 -7.23
C LEU A 144 3.08 -8.26 -6.56
N LEU A 145 2.83 -9.38 -5.88
CA LEU A 145 3.91 -10.13 -5.20
C LEU A 145 4.86 -10.81 -6.18
N GLU A 146 4.37 -11.23 -7.35
CA GLU A 146 5.23 -11.76 -8.42
C GLU A 146 6.13 -10.66 -8.99
N LEU A 147 5.56 -9.48 -9.27
CA LEU A 147 6.31 -8.30 -9.69
C LEU A 147 7.37 -7.91 -8.66
N ALA A 148 6.99 -7.78 -7.39
CA ALA A 148 7.92 -7.45 -6.30
C ALA A 148 9.00 -8.52 -6.14
N GLY A 149 8.64 -9.80 -6.25
CA GLY A 149 9.59 -10.92 -6.23
C GLY A 149 10.65 -10.81 -7.33
N ALA A 150 10.24 -10.47 -8.55
CA ALA A 150 11.16 -10.26 -9.67
C ALA A 150 12.10 -9.06 -9.46
N LEU A 151 11.60 -7.98 -8.85
CA LEU A 151 12.38 -6.78 -8.56
C LEU A 151 13.31 -6.93 -7.34
N SER A 152 12.98 -7.84 -6.41
CA SER A 152 13.67 -8.00 -5.13
C SER A 152 15.12 -8.44 -5.22
N ALA A 153 15.53 -8.98 -6.37
CA ALA A 153 16.83 -9.62 -6.58
C ALA A 153 17.17 -10.67 -5.50
N GLY A 154 16.15 -11.37 -4.98
CA GLY A 154 16.29 -12.43 -3.98
C GLY A 154 16.23 -11.97 -2.52
N ARG A 155 16.01 -10.68 -2.26
CA ARG A 155 15.71 -10.19 -0.90
C ARG A 155 14.31 -10.67 -0.46
N PRO A 156 14.12 -11.06 0.81
CA PRO A 156 12.79 -11.42 1.30
C PRO A 156 11.85 -10.22 1.23
N LEU A 157 10.58 -10.44 0.89
CA LEU A 157 9.59 -9.37 0.78
C LEU A 157 9.03 -9.02 2.18
N ALA A 158 8.77 -7.74 2.39
CA ALA A 158 7.96 -7.26 3.50
C ALA A 158 6.96 -6.21 3.01
N LEU A 159 5.74 -6.26 3.55
CA LEU A 159 4.65 -5.39 3.11
C LEU A 159 4.38 -4.28 4.13
N ALA A 160 4.08 -3.10 3.64
CA ALA A 160 3.46 -2.03 4.41
C ALA A 160 2.16 -1.62 3.71
N PHE A 161 1.12 -1.33 4.48
CA PHE A 161 -0.18 -0.97 3.91
C PHE A 161 -0.65 0.38 4.45
N ILE A 162 -1.12 1.24 3.54
CA ILE A 162 -1.89 2.45 3.85
C ILE A 162 -3.25 2.32 3.18
N ASN A 163 -4.30 2.35 3.99
CA ASN A 163 -5.65 2.42 3.46
C ASN A 163 -5.90 3.81 2.83
N THR A 164 -6.47 3.81 1.62
CA THR A 164 -6.77 5.02 0.84
C THR A 164 -8.25 5.42 0.87
N ILE A 165 -9.13 4.61 1.47
CA ILE A 165 -10.57 4.89 1.57
C ILE A 165 -11.06 4.71 3.00
N GLU A 166 -11.57 5.78 3.61
CA GLU A 166 -12.20 5.68 4.93
C GLU A 166 -13.47 4.83 4.86
N HIS A 167 -13.49 3.73 5.61
CA HIS A 167 -14.71 2.99 5.90
C HIS A 167 -15.57 3.75 6.90
N ASN A 168 -16.82 3.97 6.52
CA ASN A 168 -17.83 4.59 7.36
C ASN A 168 -19.21 4.07 6.96
N ASP A 169 -20.23 4.46 7.72
CA ASP A 169 -21.62 4.05 7.51
C ASP A 169 -22.17 4.37 6.11
N GLN A 170 -21.53 5.27 5.35
CA GLN A 170 -21.98 5.66 4.01
C GLN A 170 -21.42 4.76 2.91
N ASN A 171 -20.26 4.13 3.13
CA ASN A 171 -19.52 3.40 2.10
C ASN A 171 -19.28 1.92 2.44
N TYR A 172 -19.61 1.46 3.64
CA TYR A 172 -19.49 0.06 4.05
C TYR A 172 -20.81 -0.49 4.58
N HIS A 173 -21.32 -1.57 3.94
CA HIS A 173 -22.66 -2.11 4.21
C HIS A 173 -22.71 -3.17 5.33
N THR A 174 -21.57 -3.50 5.94
CA THR A 174 -21.55 -4.34 7.15
C THR A 174 -21.46 -3.41 8.36
N PRO A 175 -22.55 -3.19 9.11
CA PRO A 175 -22.54 -2.28 10.25
C PRO A 175 -21.54 -2.74 11.31
N TRP A 176 -20.80 -1.79 11.89
CA TRP A 176 -20.03 -2.00 13.11
C TRP A 176 -20.97 -2.49 14.23
N PRO A 177 -20.74 -3.66 14.83
CA PRO A 177 -21.61 -4.16 15.90
C PRO A 177 -21.38 -3.48 17.26
N GLY A 178 -20.45 -2.52 17.36
CA GLY A 178 -20.15 -1.85 18.63
C GLY A 178 -21.01 -0.60 18.86
N GLY A 179 -22.09 -0.78 19.61
CA GLY A 179 -22.72 0.30 20.37
C GLY A 179 -21.91 0.75 21.58
#